data_AF-A0A2G5BA81-F1
#
_entry.id   AF-A0A2G5BA81-F1
#
_cell.length_a   1.000
_cell.length_b   1.000
_cell.length_c   1.000
_cell.angle_alpha   90.00
_cell.angle_beta   90.00
_cell.angle_gamma   90.00
#
_symmetry.space_group_name_H-M   'P 1'
#
loop_
_entity.id
_entity.type
_entity.pdbx_description
1 polymer ?
#
loop_
_entity_poly.entity_id
_entity_poly.type
_entity_poly.pdbx_seq_one_letter_code
_entity_poly.pdbx_strand_id
1 'polypeptide(L)'
;MAKKSREEEDYNEEHDEDGRFFSDGLTTEEKGVMTWVDHMEEIEDTLDAAAVQRLVVRLERATSKNTEDRITYAQSPENFVESEAELDEAIQRLLLLTNDVQYLRMLDELEVLPTLVGLVAHENADIALDVIQLVAELAAEDAWSHEGESQEERAMVVAFVAAMARCEFFQALGQNLRRLNEDVESSEAEADRQGVFQTLTLIENLVSLDVTLAEKAVEEMDLLEWLRDRIPKSLARDSVQADSNQQYAAEIASILFQASPEICRQTGSSFMDALLQCLAKHRKHTPVDDIEMEYLENIVDSICMLVATPEGKQLFIDHEGVELLVLLQKQHQVGRLLSIKILDHALSPP
;
A
#
# COMPACT_ATOMS: atom_id res chain seq x y z
N MET A 1 -48.02 -64.63 -12.66
CA MET A 1 -46.95 -65.60 -12.36
C MET A 1 -46.11 -65.80 -13.60
N ALA A 2 -44.95 -65.14 -13.67
CA ALA A 2 -43.94 -65.37 -14.70
C ALA A 2 -42.56 -65.24 -14.02
N LYS A 3 -41.82 -66.35 -14.01
CA LYS A 3 -40.43 -66.46 -13.51
C LYS A 3 -39.47 -65.99 -14.62
N LYS A 4 -38.51 -65.14 -14.26
CA LYS A 4 -37.24 -64.88 -14.97
C LYS A 4 -36.18 -64.76 -13.86
N SER A 5 -35.38 -65.80 -13.68
CA SER A 5 -34.04 -66.03 -14.26
C SER A 5 -32.97 -65.24 -13.52
N ARG A 6 -32.18 -66.03 -12.78
CA ARG A 6 -31.00 -65.72 -11.97
C ARG A 6 -29.81 -65.62 -12.92
N GLU A 7 -29.12 -64.50 -12.93
CA GLU A 7 -27.77 -64.35 -13.50
C GLU A 7 -26.89 -63.85 -12.36
N GLU A 8 -26.02 -64.75 -11.90
CA GLU A 8 -24.87 -64.47 -11.06
C GLU A 8 -23.74 -64.12 -12.02
N GLU A 9 -23.27 -62.87 -12.00
CA GLU A 9 -22.02 -62.49 -12.64
C GLU A 9 -21.02 -62.09 -11.55
N ASP A 10 -20.00 -62.94 -11.52
CA ASP A 10 -18.76 -62.93 -10.77
C ASP A 10 -17.91 -61.72 -11.22
N TYR A 11 -17.58 -60.82 -10.30
CA TYR A 11 -16.57 -59.79 -10.55
C TYR A 11 -15.48 -59.88 -9.48
N ASN A 12 -14.36 -60.44 -9.95
CA ASN A 12 -13.02 -60.48 -9.39
C ASN A 12 -12.70 -59.44 -8.31
N GLU A 13 -12.27 -59.97 -7.16
CA GLU A 13 -11.28 -59.34 -6.29
C GLU A 13 -9.93 -59.29 -7.04
N GLU A 14 -9.56 -58.12 -7.56
CA GLU A 14 -8.16 -57.79 -7.83
C GLU A 14 -7.75 -56.66 -6.88
N HIS A 15 -6.96 -57.05 -5.88
CA HIS A 15 -6.08 -56.20 -5.13
C HIS A 15 -5.11 -55.50 -6.09
N ASP A 16 -5.28 -54.18 -6.28
CA ASP A 16 -4.18 -53.33 -6.71
C ASP A 16 -3.80 -52.41 -5.56
N GLU A 17 -2.66 -52.79 -4.96
CA GLU A 17 -1.77 -51.94 -4.20
C GLU A 17 -1.39 -50.73 -5.06
N ASP A 18 -1.98 -49.58 -4.78
CA ASP A 18 -1.35 -48.31 -5.06
C ASP A 18 -1.82 -47.32 -4.01
N GLY A 19 -1.19 -47.41 -2.84
CA GLY A 19 -1.25 -46.41 -1.78
C GLY A 19 -0.65 -45.10 -2.27
N ARG A 20 -1.38 -44.40 -3.14
CA ARG A 20 -1.16 -43.00 -3.50
C ARG A 20 -1.39 -42.18 -2.25
N PHE A 21 -0.29 -42.08 -1.50
CA PHE A 21 0.15 -40.94 -0.71
C PHE A 21 -0.88 -39.82 -0.73
N PHE A 22 -1.64 -39.70 0.36
CA PHE A 22 -2.49 -38.56 0.64
C PHE A 22 -1.62 -37.30 0.53
N SER A 23 -1.80 -36.54 -0.56
CA SER A 23 -1.04 -35.33 -0.93
C SER A 23 -1.39 -34.11 -0.09
N ASP A 24 -2.00 -34.29 1.08
CA ASP A 24 -2.65 -33.22 1.82
C ASP A 24 -1.93 -32.86 3.12
N GLY A 25 -0.85 -33.57 3.49
CA GLY A 25 -0.02 -33.25 4.66
C GLY A 25 -0.70 -33.30 6.04
N LEU A 26 -2.03 -33.33 6.10
CA LEU A 26 -2.86 -33.19 7.29
C LEU A 26 -3.29 -34.57 7.80
N THR A 27 -3.13 -34.75 9.10
CA THR A 27 -3.63 -35.89 9.86
C THR A 27 -5.16 -35.89 9.89
N THR A 28 -5.76 -37.06 10.11
CA THR A 28 -7.21 -37.24 10.18
C THR A 28 -7.86 -36.39 11.28
N GLU A 29 -7.12 -36.07 12.33
CA GLU A 29 -7.55 -35.22 13.44
C GLU A 29 -7.61 -33.74 13.02
N GLU A 30 -6.60 -33.28 12.27
CA GLU A 30 -6.59 -31.92 11.68
C GLU A 30 -7.71 -31.72 10.66
N LYS A 31 -8.09 -32.76 9.90
CA LYS A 31 -9.25 -32.74 9.00
C LYS A 31 -10.60 -32.68 9.74
N GLY A 32 -10.68 -33.31 10.91
CA GLY A 32 -11.87 -33.27 11.77
C GLY A 32 -12.07 -31.91 12.44
N VAL A 33 -10.97 -31.29 12.88
CA VAL A 33 -10.97 -29.89 13.35
C VAL A 33 -11.34 -28.95 12.21
N MET A 34 -10.85 -29.21 11.00
CA MET A 34 -11.14 -28.42 9.81
C MET A 34 -12.63 -28.40 9.45
N THR A 35 -13.25 -29.57 9.34
CA THR A 35 -14.70 -29.66 9.04
C THR A 35 -15.59 -29.02 10.11
N TRP A 36 -15.12 -28.90 11.34
CA TRP A 36 -15.80 -28.18 12.42
C TRP A 36 -15.68 -26.66 12.31
N VAL A 37 -14.53 -26.15 11.83
CA VAL A 37 -14.30 -24.71 11.63
C VAL A 37 -15.16 -24.18 10.49
N ASP A 38 -15.28 -24.91 9.38
CA ASP A 38 -16.10 -24.52 8.21
C ASP A 38 -17.60 -24.44 8.54
N HIS A 39 -18.08 -25.20 9.54
CA HIS A 39 -19.49 -25.16 9.98
C HIS A 39 -19.80 -24.03 10.98
N MET A 40 -18.80 -23.30 11.49
CA MET A 40 -18.98 -22.15 12.39
C MET A 40 -18.89 -20.80 11.64
N GLU A 41 -18.88 -20.80 10.31
CA GLU A 41 -18.74 -19.59 9.48
C GLU A 41 -19.97 -18.65 9.47
N GLU A 42 -21.03 -18.95 10.20
CA GLU A 42 -22.15 -18.00 10.40
C GLU A 42 -21.79 -16.94 11.46
N ILE A 43 -21.19 -15.85 10.99
CA ILE A 43 -21.21 -14.47 11.52
C ILE A 43 -21.21 -14.38 13.07
N GLU A 44 -20.01 -14.44 13.66
CA GLU A 44 -19.76 -13.75 14.93
C GLU A 44 -19.27 -12.33 14.59
N ASP A 45 -20.16 -11.34 14.67
CA ASP A 45 -19.81 -9.90 14.56
C ASP A 45 -18.92 -9.42 15.72
N THR A 46 -18.74 -10.25 16.75
CA THR A 46 -17.89 -9.96 17.91
C THR A 46 -16.55 -10.64 17.77
N LEU A 47 -15.48 -9.86 17.71
CA LEU A 47 -14.13 -10.40 17.62
C LEU A 47 -13.66 -10.92 18.98
N ASP A 48 -13.33 -12.21 19.03
CA ASP A 48 -12.68 -12.85 20.17
C ASP A 48 -11.38 -13.56 19.76
N ALA A 49 -10.61 -14.04 20.74
CA ALA A 49 -9.34 -14.71 20.47
C ALA A 49 -9.50 -15.96 19.58
N ALA A 50 -10.63 -16.67 19.68
CA ALA A 50 -10.90 -17.84 18.85
C ALA A 50 -11.25 -17.43 17.41
N ALA A 51 -11.99 -16.33 17.22
CA ALA A 51 -12.30 -15.75 15.92
C ALA A 51 -11.01 -15.32 15.19
N VAL A 52 -10.08 -14.66 15.89
CA VAL A 52 -8.79 -14.26 15.32
C VAL A 52 -7.97 -15.48 14.88
N GLN A 53 -7.94 -16.55 15.69
CA GLN A 53 -7.30 -17.81 15.27
C GLN A 53 -7.95 -18.41 14.01
N ARG A 54 -9.29 -18.37 13.90
CA ARG A 54 -10.00 -18.84 12.70
C ARG A 54 -9.65 -17.97 11.47
N LEU A 55 -9.58 -16.65 11.62
CA LEU A 55 -9.16 -15.74 10.55
C LEU A 55 -7.75 -16.07 10.04
N VAL A 56 -6.78 -16.25 10.94
CA VAL A 56 -5.40 -16.60 10.58
C VAL A 56 -5.34 -17.96 9.88
N VAL A 57 -6.02 -18.98 10.42
CA VAL A 57 -6.05 -20.32 9.80
C VAL A 57 -6.68 -20.27 8.41
N ARG A 58 -7.71 -19.44 8.21
CA ARG A 58 -8.34 -19.25 6.90
C ARG A 58 -7.38 -18.60 5.91
N LEU A 59 -6.68 -17.53 6.31
CA LEU A 59 -5.68 -16.86 5.47
C LEU A 59 -4.58 -17.84 5.04
N GLU A 60 -4.01 -18.59 5.98
CA GLU A 60 -2.91 -19.53 5.70
C GLU A 60 -3.34 -20.64 4.73
N ARG A 61 -4.57 -21.14 4.88
CA ARG A 61 -5.14 -22.13 3.95
C ARG A 61 -5.38 -21.56 2.57
N ALA A 62 -5.98 -20.38 2.48
CA ALA A 62 -6.23 -19.73 1.19
C ALA A 62 -4.92 -19.41 0.47
N THR A 63 -3.91 -18.93 1.20
CA THR A 63 -2.55 -18.66 0.68
C THR A 63 -1.89 -19.94 0.17
N SER A 64 -1.95 -21.02 0.94
CA SER A 64 -1.37 -22.31 0.55
C SER A 64 -2.05 -22.88 -0.69
N LYS A 65 -3.39 -22.90 -0.72
CA LYS A 65 -4.19 -23.37 -1.85
C LYS A 65 -3.91 -22.55 -3.11
N ASN A 66 -3.92 -21.23 -3.00
CA ASN A 66 -3.62 -20.35 -4.13
C ASN A 66 -2.19 -20.58 -4.66
N THR A 67 -1.21 -20.72 -3.77
CA THR A 67 0.17 -21.03 -4.16
C THR A 67 0.26 -22.37 -4.89
N GLU A 68 -0.42 -23.41 -4.39
CA GLU A 68 -0.47 -24.74 -5.03
C GLU A 68 -1.14 -24.70 -6.40
N ASP A 69 -2.28 -24.00 -6.54
CA ASP A 69 -2.99 -23.87 -7.81
C ASP A 69 -2.17 -23.06 -8.83
N ARG A 70 -1.47 -22.00 -8.40
CA ARG A 70 -0.57 -21.23 -9.27
C ARG A 70 0.65 -22.03 -9.72
N ILE A 71 1.18 -22.92 -8.89
CA ILE A 71 2.25 -23.86 -9.27
C ILE A 71 1.72 -24.91 -10.25
N THR A 72 0.55 -25.49 -9.96
CA THR A 72 -0.05 -26.58 -10.73
C THR A 72 -0.53 -26.10 -12.11
N TYR A 73 -1.12 -24.91 -12.16
CA TYR A 73 -1.73 -24.32 -13.35
C TYR A 73 -1.00 -23.06 -13.82
N ALA A 74 0.34 -23.03 -13.71
CA ALA A 74 1.17 -21.87 -14.02
C ALA A 74 0.98 -21.25 -15.43
N GLN A 75 0.40 -21.98 -16.38
CA GLN A 75 0.14 -21.51 -17.76
C GLN A 75 -1.34 -21.24 -18.04
N SER A 76 -2.21 -21.42 -17.03
CA SER A 76 -3.66 -21.34 -17.14
C SER A 76 -4.25 -20.53 -15.98
N PRO A 77 -4.18 -19.19 -16.05
CA PRO A 77 -4.71 -18.30 -15.02
C PRO A 77 -6.18 -18.54 -14.65
N GLU A 78 -6.98 -19.00 -15.61
CA GLU A 78 -8.39 -19.35 -15.43
C GLU A 78 -8.64 -20.40 -14.34
N ASN A 79 -7.64 -21.23 -14.00
CA ASN A 79 -7.81 -22.34 -13.05
C ASN A 79 -7.54 -21.95 -11.59
N PHE A 80 -6.93 -20.79 -11.33
CA PHE A 80 -6.67 -20.33 -9.97
C PHE A 80 -7.50 -19.11 -9.55
N VAL A 81 -8.40 -18.61 -10.40
CA VAL A 81 -9.30 -17.48 -10.10
C VAL A 81 -10.14 -17.71 -8.84
N GLU A 82 -10.64 -18.93 -8.64
CA GLU A 82 -11.43 -19.26 -7.43
C GLU A 82 -10.58 -19.21 -6.17
N SER A 83 -9.35 -19.75 -6.22
CA SER A 83 -8.41 -19.67 -5.10
C SER A 83 -7.92 -18.24 -4.82
N GLU A 84 -7.81 -17.39 -5.84
CA GLU A 84 -7.48 -15.96 -5.68
C GLU A 84 -8.62 -15.22 -4.99
N ALA A 85 -9.88 -15.48 -5.38
CA ALA A 85 -11.05 -14.89 -4.74
C ALA A 85 -11.21 -15.33 -3.27
N GLU A 86 -10.91 -16.60 -2.96
CA GLU A 86 -10.90 -17.08 -1.57
C GLU A 86 -9.81 -16.40 -0.72
N LEU A 87 -8.65 -16.12 -1.33
CA LEU A 87 -7.54 -15.42 -0.68
C LEU A 87 -7.85 -13.94 -0.44
N ASP A 88 -8.36 -13.23 -1.45
CA ASP A 88 -8.90 -11.87 -1.33
C ASP A 88 -9.90 -11.77 -0.16
N GLU A 89 -10.91 -12.65 -0.14
CA GLU A 89 -11.92 -12.65 0.93
C GLU A 89 -11.28 -12.93 2.30
N ALA A 90 -10.27 -13.81 2.37
CA ALA A 90 -9.56 -14.10 3.61
C ALA A 90 -8.77 -12.90 4.13
N ILE A 91 -8.15 -12.10 3.25
CA ILE A 91 -7.44 -10.86 3.63
C ILE A 91 -8.46 -9.80 4.04
N GLN A 92 -9.52 -9.60 3.26
CA GLN A 92 -10.57 -8.62 3.54
C GLN A 92 -11.25 -8.86 4.90
N ARG A 93 -11.45 -10.12 5.30
CA ARG A 93 -11.98 -10.46 6.63
C ARG A 93 -11.08 -10.01 7.79
N LEU A 94 -9.78 -9.80 7.58
CA LEU A 94 -8.89 -9.25 8.61
C LEU A 94 -9.20 -7.78 8.91
N LEU A 95 -9.93 -7.06 8.04
CA LEU A 95 -10.38 -5.70 8.34
C LEU A 95 -11.27 -5.63 9.59
N LEU A 96 -11.84 -6.74 10.06
CA LEU A 96 -12.52 -6.79 11.35
C LEU A 96 -11.61 -6.36 12.52
N LEU A 97 -10.30 -6.57 12.41
CA LEU A 97 -9.30 -6.17 13.41
C LEU A 97 -9.15 -4.65 13.56
N THR A 98 -9.60 -3.85 12.59
CA THR A 98 -9.54 -2.38 12.69
C THR A 98 -10.44 -1.83 13.80
N ASN A 99 -11.48 -2.59 14.17
CA ASN A 99 -12.39 -2.23 15.27
C ASN A 99 -11.89 -2.71 16.65
N ASP A 100 -10.92 -3.62 16.68
CA ASP A 100 -10.47 -4.30 17.90
C ASP A 100 -8.94 -4.51 17.87
N VAL A 101 -8.18 -3.40 17.87
CA VAL A 101 -6.71 -3.42 17.73
C VAL A 101 -5.97 -4.18 18.84
N GLN A 102 -6.64 -4.47 19.96
CA GLN A 102 -6.16 -5.33 21.06
C GLN A 102 -5.74 -6.73 20.63
N TYR A 103 -6.26 -7.23 19.50
CA TYR A 103 -5.93 -8.54 18.97
C TYR A 103 -4.74 -8.54 18.01
N LEU A 104 -4.20 -7.39 17.60
CA LEU A 104 -3.08 -7.33 16.64
C LEU A 104 -1.84 -8.08 17.13
N ARG A 105 -1.58 -8.11 18.44
CA ARG A 105 -0.48 -8.90 19.01
C ARG A 105 -0.59 -10.39 18.70
N MET A 106 -1.81 -10.90 18.53
CA MET A 106 -2.02 -12.31 18.23
C MET A 106 -1.54 -12.66 16.83
N LEU A 107 -1.52 -11.71 15.89
CA LEU A 107 -0.97 -11.96 14.55
C LEU A 107 0.54 -12.24 14.60
N ASP A 108 1.28 -11.53 15.47
CA ASP A 108 2.69 -11.79 15.71
C ASP A 108 2.88 -13.14 16.44
N GLU A 109 2.07 -13.41 17.47
CA GLU A 109 2.12 -14.68 18.23
C GLU A 109 1.76 -15.92 17.39
N LEU A 110 0.92 -15.76 16.36
CA LEU A 110 0.52 -16.80 15.41
C LEU A 110 1.43 -16.88 14.18
N GLU A 111 2.51 -16.08 14.14
CA GLU A 111 3.52 -16.07 13.07
C GLU A 111 2.96 -15.81 11.65
N VAL A 112 1.87 -15.06 11.52
CA VAL A 112 1.21 -14.79 10.22
C VAL A 112 1.79 -13.56 9.48
N LEU A 113 2.56 -12.72 10.16
CA LEU A 113 3.11 -11.49 9.56
C LEU A 113 3.98 -11.75 8.32
N PRO A 114 4.88 -12.76 8.29
CA PRO A 114 5.64 -13.08 7.08
C PRO A 114 4.74 -13.45 5.89
N THR A 115 3.62 -14.14 6.13
CA THR A 115 2.63 -14.47 5.10
C THR A 115 2.00 -13.20 4.52
N LEU A 116 1.54 -12.29 5.38
CA LEU A 116 1.00 -11.00 4.94
C LEU A 116 2.01 -10.18 4.15
N VAL A 117 3.28 -10.10 4.60
CA VAL A 117 4.32 -9.39 3.84
C VAL A 117 4.60 -10.06 2.50
N GLY A 118 4.63 -11.39 2.44
CA GLY A 118 4.78 -12.12 1.18
C GLY A 118 3.68 -11.81 0.16
N LEU A 119 2.45 -11.60 0.64
CA LEU A 119 1.30 -11.23 -0.20
C LEU A 119 1.40 -9.81 -0.78
N VAL A 120 2.14 -8.89 -0.16
CA VAL A 120 2.41 -7.55 -0.76
C VAL A 120 3.23 -7.68 -2.06
N ALA A 121 4.09 -8.70 -2.15
CA ALA A 121 4.86 -8.99 -3.35
C ALA A 121 4.12 -9.91 -4.34
N HIS A 122 2.84 -10.18 -4.13
CA HIS A 122 2.06 -11.07 -4.99
C HIS A 122 1.97 -10.54 -6.43
N GLU A 123 1.90 -11.46 -7.40
CA GLU A 123 1.87 -11.11 -8.84
C GLU A 123 0.54 -10.46 -9.24
N ASN A 124 -0.57 -10.91 -8.67
CA ASN A 124 -1.86 -10.22 -8.77
C ASN A 124 -1.81 -8.98 -7.84
N ALA A 125 -1.95 -7.78 -8.42
CA ALA A 125 -1.93 -6.51 -7.71
C ALA A 125 -3.10 -6.35 -6.72
N ASP A 126 -4.26 -6.93 -7.00
CA ASP A 126 -5.43 -6.82 -6.12
C ASP A 126 -5.16 -7.48 -4.75
N ILE A 127 -4.55 -8.67 -4.73
CA ILE A 127 -4.15 -9.35 -3.49
C ILE A 127 -3.14 -8.52 -2.68
N ALA A 128 -2.18 -7.91 -3.36
CA ALA A 128 -1.23 -7.02 -2.68
C ALA A 128 -1.94 -5.79 -2.10
N LEU A 129 -2.94 -5.27 -2.83
CA LEU A 129 -3.72 -4.12 -2.40
C LEU A 129 -4.59 -4.39 -1.19
N ASP A 130 -5.17 -5.58 -1.07
CA ASP A 130 -5.93 -5.96 0.12
C ASP A 130 -5.09 -5.87 1.39
N VAL A 131 -3.83 -6.30 1.32
CA VAL A 131 -2.90 -6.21 2.47
C VAL A 131 -2.51 -4.75 2.74
N ILE A 132 -2.25 -3.97 1.69
CA ILE A 132 -1.93 -2.53 1.82
C ILE A 132 -3.11 -1.81 2.48
N GLN A 133 -4.33 -2.07 2.03
CA GLN A 133 -5.55 -1.50 2.59
C GLN A 133 -5.71 -1.88 4.06
N LEU A 134 -5.53 -3.15 4.42
CA LEU A 134 -5.59 -3.59 5.83
C LEU A 134 -4.66 -2.77 6.72
N VAL A 135 -3.40 -2.60 6.30
CA VAL A 135 -2.43 -1.85 7.10
C VAL A 135 -2.74 -0.34 7.09
N ALA A 136 -3.22 0.19 5.97
CA ALA A 136 -3.62 1.60 5.86
C ALA A 136 -4.77 1.94 6.81
N GLU A 137 -5.81 1.11 6.86
CA GLU A 137 -6.95 1.25 7.76
C GLU A 137 -6.53 1.12 9.23
N LEU A 138 -5.65 0.16 9.55
CA LEU A 138 -5.13 0.03 10.92
C LEU A 138 -4.29 1.26 11.34
N ALA A 139 -3.55 1.85 10.40
CA ALA A 139 -2.70 3.02 10.66
C ALA A 139 -3.49 4.34 10.69
N ALA A 140 -4.71 4.36 10.13
CA ALA A 140 -5.54 5.57 10.06
C ALA A 140 -5.91 6.07 11.47
N GLU A 141 -6.03 7.40 11.62
CA GLU A 141 -6.21 8.03 12.93
C GLU A 141 -7.51 7.57 13.62
N ASP A 142 -8.55 7.25 12.86
CA ASP A 142 -9.83 6.78 13.36
C ASP A 142 -9.77 5.40 14.03
N ALA A 143 -8.79 4.55 13.67
CA ALA A 143 -8.62 3.21 14.26
C ALA A 143 -8.06 3.23 15.70
N TRP A 144 -7.46 4.34 16.15
CA TRP A 144 -6.79 4.42 17.46
C TRP A 144 -7.02 5.75 18.19
N SER A 145 -7.94 6.60 17.74
CA SER A 145 -8.24 7.91 18.36
C SER A 145 -9.54 7.92 19.19
N HIS A 146 -10.01 6.77 19.66
CA HIS A 146 -11.24 6.68 20.45
C HIS A 146 -11.11 7.34 21.84
N GLU A 147 -12.19 7.96 22.33
CA GLU A 147 -12.19 8.70 23.60
C GLU A 147 -11.87 7.78 24.80
N GLY A 148 -10.65 7.89 25.34
CA GLY A 148 -10.25 7.29 26.63
C GLY A 148 -9.16 6.22 26.55
N GLU A 149 -8.92 5.61 25.39
CA GLU A 149 -7.97 4.49 25.19
C GLU A 149 -6.89 4.78 24.11
N SER A 150 -6.93 5.98 23.52
CA SER A 150 -6.19 6.31 22.29
C SER A 150 -4.66 6.14 22.33
N GLN A 151 -4.02 6.26 23.50
CA GLN A 151 -2.57 6.08 23.58
C GLN A 151 -2.15 4.59 23.61
N GLU A 152 -2.96 3.73 24.23
CA GLU A 152 -2.67 2.30 24.29
C GLU A 152 -2.98 1.63 22.94
N GLU A 153 -4.13 1.94 22.35
CA GLU A 153 -4.52 1.49 21.00
C GLU A 153 -3.49 1.91 19.95
N ARG A 154 -3.09 3.19 19.96
CA ARG A 154 -2.02 3.69 19.08
C ARG A 154 -0.72 2.91 19.26
N ALA A 155 -0.33 2.64 20.51
CA ALA A 155 0.89 1.87 20.78
C ALA A 155 0.81 0.42 20.25
N MET A 156 -0.37 -0.20 20.27
CA MET A 156 -0.60 -1.53 19.69
C MET A 156 -0.45 -1.51 18.17
N VAL A 157 -1.03 -0.52 17.50
CA VAL A 157 -0.89 -0.33 16.05
C VAL A 157 0.58 -0.06 15.67
N VAL A 158 1.26 0.83 16.38
CA VAL A 158 2.70 1.11 16.19
C VAL A 158 3.52 -0.18 16.35
N ALA A 159 3.24 -0.98 17.37
CA ALA A 159 3.94 -2.24 17.60
C ALA A 159 3.70 -3.26 16.47
N PHE A 160 2.48 -3.33 15.96
CA PHE A 160 2.10 -4.18 14.83
C PHE A 160 2.82 -3.77 13.54
N VAL A 161 2.77 -2.48 13.16
CA VAL A 161 3.49 -1.98 11.97
C VAL A 161 4.99 -2.16 12.12
N ALA A 162 5.54 -1.93 13.32
CA ALA A 162 6.95 -2.19 13.60
C ALA A 162 7.30 -3.68 13.47
N ALA A 163 6.38 -4.59 13.76
CA ALA A 163 6.54 -6.03 13.57
C ALA A 163 6.53 -6.41 12.09
N MET A 164 5.58 -5.90 11.32
CA MET A 164 5.55 -6.02 9.86
C MET A 164 6.85 -5.50 9.23
N ALA A 165 7.35 -4.36 9.71
CA ALA A 165 8.61 -3.78 9.25
C ALA A 165 9.86 -4.62 9.63
N ARG A 166 9.78 -5.55 10.60
CA ARG A 166 10.85 -6.55 10.86
C ARG A 166 10.78 -7.70 9.86
N CYS A 167 9.63 -7.92 9.25
CA CYS A 167 9.39 -8.90 8.20
C CYS A 167 9.60 -8.30 6.79
N GLU A 168 10.31 -7.18 6.65
CA GLU A 168 10.60 -6.50 5.37
C GLU A 168 9.38 -5.87 4.66
N PHE A 169 8.31 -5.55 5.41
CA PHE A 169 7.09 -4.96 4.84
C PHE A 169 7.32 -3.71 3.98
N PHE A 170 8.13 -2.75 4.45
CA PHE A 170 8.39 -1.53 3.70
C PHE A 170 9.19 -1.81 2.41
N GLN A 171 10.13 -2.76 2.44
CA GLN A 171 10.83 -3.17 1.22
C GLN A 171 9.88 -3.80 0.20
N ALA A 172 8.95 -4.65 0.67
CA ALA A 172 7.91 -5.24 -0.18
C ALA A 172 6.99 -4.17 -0.78
N LEU A 173 6.57 -3.16 0.00
CA LEU A 173 5.81 -2.02 -0.49
C LEU A 173 6.56 -1.24 -1.57
N GLY A 174 7.84 -0.93 -1.36
CA GLY A 174 8.66 -0.22 -2.35
C GLY A 174 8.82 -1.02 -3.65
N GLN A 175 8.98 -2.34 -3.56
CA GLN A 175 9.02 -3.23 -4.72
C GLN A 175 7.69 -3.27 -5.46
N ASN A 176 6.57 -3.37 -4.73
CA ASN A 176 5.23 -3.33 -5.30
C ASN A 176 4.99 -1.99 -6.02
N LEU A 177 5.23 -0.87 -5.34
CA LEU A 177 5.04 0.47 -5.88
C LEU A 177 5.81 0.74 -7.18
N ARG A 178 7.00 0.14 -7.34
CA ARG A 178 7.82 0.26 -8.55
C ARG A 178 7.33 -0.57 -9.74
N ARG A 179 6.56 -1.65 -9.51
CA ARG A 179 6.02 -2.49 -10.59
C ARG A 179 4.68 -2.01 -11.13
N LEU A 180 3.94 -1.21 -10.35
CA LEU A 180 2.64 -0.67 -10.77
C LEU A 180 2.80 0.25 -11.99
N ASN A 181 1.92 0.09 -12.98
CA ASN A 181 1.93 0.84 -14.22
C ASN A 181 0.64 1.63 -14.42
N GLU A 182 0.70 2.91 -14.06
CA GLU A 182 -0.43 3.85 -14.20
C GLU A 182 -0.72 4.29 -15.64
N ASP A 183 0.08 3.84 -16.63
CA ASP A 183 -0.07 4.22 -18.04
C ASP A 183 -1.46 3.85 -18.57
N VAL A 184 -2.18 4.83 -19.11
CA VAL A 184 -3.58 4.70 -19.55
C VAL A 184 -3.76 3.65 -20.65
N GLU A 185 -2.70 3.30 -21.37
CA GLU A 185 -2.71 2.25 -22.40
C GLU A 185 -2.63 0.82 -21.82
N SER A 186 -2.32 0.66 -20.53
CA SER A 186 -2.28 -0.64 -19.84
C SER A 186 -3.68 -1.16 -19.50
N SER A 187 -3.91 -2.47 -19.64
CA SER A 187 -5.17 -3.12 -19.23
C SER A 187 -5.39 -3.11 -17.72
N GLU A 188 -4.31 -3.00 -16.95
CA GLU A 188 -4.30 -3.04 -15.48
C GLU A 188 -4.23 -1.64 -14.86
N ALA A 189 -4.23 -0.59 -15.70
CA ALA A 189 -3.92 0.77 -15.28
C ALA A 189 -4.83 1.34 -14.18
N GLU A 190 -6.09 0.90 -14.10
CA GLU A 190 -7.02 1.36 -13.07
C GLU A 190 -6.67 0.77 -11.70
N ALA A 191 -6.45 -0.55 -11.65
CA ALA A 191 -6.03 -1.24 -10.43
C ALA A 191 -4.66 -0.72 -9.98
N ASP A 192 -3.73 -0.52 -10.89
CA ASP A 192 -2.40 0.02 -10.58
C ASP A 192 -2.45 1.48 -10.09
N ARG A 193 -3.36 2.31 -10.63
CA ARG A 193 -3.59 3.67 -10.12
C ARG A 193 -4.13 3.66 -8.69
N GLN A 194 -5.11 2.79 -8.42
CA GLN A 194 -5.61 2.58 -7.06
C GLN A 194 -4.49 2.06 -6.13
N GLY A 195 -3.65 1.18 -6.68
CA GLY A 195 -2.36 0.72 -6.19
C GLY A 195 -1.50 1.80 -5.55
N VAL A 196 -1.14 2.75 -6.41
CA VAL A 196 -0.32 3.89 -6.04
C VAL A 196 -1.05 4.74 -5.00
N PHE A 197 -2.33 5.04 -5.20
CA PHE A 197 -3.11 5.87 -4.30
C PHE A 197 -3.13 5.31 -2.87
N GLN A 198 -3.48 4.03 -2.70
CA GLN A 198 -3.54 3.38 -1.38
C GLN A 198 -2.16 3.29 -0.72
N THR A 199 -1.10 3.06 -1.51
CA THR A 199 0.26 3.08 -0.97
C THR A 199 0.61 4.46 -0.43
N LEU A 200 0.25 5.55 -1.13
CA LEU A 200 0.45 6.92 -0.66
C LEU A 200 -0.38 7.22 0.60
N THR A 201 -1.62 6.75 0.67
CA THR A 201 -2.47 6.86 1.88
C THR A 201 -1.84 6.16 3.08
N LEU A 202 -1.25 4.98 2.89
CA LEU A 202 -0.53 4.33 3.96
C LEU A 202 0.65 5.19 4.45
N ILE A 203 1.41 5.82 3.56
CA ILE A 203 2.52 6.71 3.96
C ILE A 203 2.02 7.92 4.78
N GLU A 204 0.93 8.54 4.35
CA GLU A 204 0.29 9.63 5.11
C GLU A 204 -0.11 9.17 6.51
N ASN A 205 -0.80 8.03 6.60
CA ASN A 205 -1.24 7.46 7.87
C ASN A 205 -0.05 7.13 8.78
N LEU A 206 1.06 6.63 8.23
CA LEU A 206 2.29 6.37 9.00
C LEU A 206 2.89 7.64 9.60
N VAL A 207 2.87 8.77 8.87
CA VAL A 207 3.37 10.06 9.38
C VAL A 207 2.57 10.50 10.61
N SER A 208 1.24 10.37 10.55
CA SER A 208 0.34 10.70 11.65
C SER A 208 0.47 9.72 12.83
N LEU A 209 0.60 8.42 12.52
CA LEU A 209 0.74 7.35 13.50
C LEU A 209 2.05 7.42 14.28
N ASP A 210 3.19 7.49 13.59
CA ASP A 210 4.52 7.59 14.18
C ASP A 210 5.57 8.02 13.14
N VAL A 211 6.15 9.21 13.33
CA VAL A 211 7.14 9.79 12.40
C VAL A 211 8.38 8.89 12.24
N THR A 212 8.78 8.12 13.25
CA THR A 212 9.96 7.25 13.14
C THR A 212 9.68 6.02 12.27
N LEU A 213 8.45 5.49 12.28
CA LEU A 213 8.01 4.49 11.31
C LEU A 213 7.95 5.06 9.90
N ALA A 214 7.48 6.29 9.73
CA ALA A 214 7.47 6.95 8.42
C ALA A 214 8.90 7.16 7.87
N GLU A 215 9.85 7.60 8.71
CA GLU A 215 11.28 7.71 8.35
C GLU A 215 11.84 6.35 7.89
N LYS A 216 11.55 5.29 8.64
CA LYS A 216 11.98 3.93 8.27
C LYS A 216 11.35 3.46 6.95
N ALA A 217 10.06 3.72 6.75
CA ALA A 217 9.36 3.38 5.51
C ALA A 217 9.98 4.09 4.31
N VAL A 218 10.27 5.38 4.45
CA VAL A 218 10.89 6.20 3.42
C VAL A 218 12.25 5.66 3.00
N GLU A 219 13.09 5.26 3.96
CA GLU A 219 14.41 4.67 3.71
C GLU A 219 14.29 3.29 3.02
N GLU A 220 13.49 2.38 3.57
CA GLU A 220 13.41 0.99 3.08
C GLU A 220 12.66 0.85 1.74
N MET A 221 11.80 1.80 1.40
CA MET A 221 11.05 1.82 0.13
C MET A 221 11.82 2.47 -1.04
N ASP A 222 12.93 3.16 -0.79
CA ASP A 222 13.49 4.16 -1.71
C ASP A 222 12.43 5.20 -2.15
N LEU A 223 11.50 5.56 -1.25
CA LEU A 223 10.29 6.31 -1.59
C LEU A 223 10.61 7.69 -2.16
N LEU A 224 11.64 8.35 -1.65
CA LEU A 224 12.05 9.67 -2.12
C LEU A 224 12.49 9.65 -3.59
N GLU A 225 13.22 8.62 -4.02
CA GLU A 225 13.60 8.51 -5.43
C GLU A 225 12.38 8.30 -6.32
N TRP A 226 11.43 7.47 -5.85
CA TRP A 226 10.19 7.22 -6.55
C TRP A 226 9.33 8.49 -6.66
N LEU A 227 9.15 9.25 -5.56
CA LEU A 227 8.38 10.51 -5.54
C LEU A 227 9.00 11.55 -6.48
N ARG A 228 10.33 11.73 -6.43
CA ARG A 228 11.06 12.63 -7.33
C ARG A 228 10.76 12.33 -8.80
N ASP A 229 10.70 11.05 -9.16
CA ASP A 229 10.49 10.61 -10.53
C ASP A 229 9.01 10.60 -10.93
N ARG A 230 8.09 10.46 -9.97
CA ARG A 230 6.64 10.42 -10.21
C ARG A 230 6.00 11.80 -10.29
N ILE A 231 6.38 12.74 -9.42
CA ILE A 231 5.81 14.11 -9.34
C ILE A 231 5.82 14.83 -10.71
N PRO A 232 6.86 14.73 -11.56
CA PRO A 232 6.87 15.40 -12.87
C PRO A 232 6.05 14.69 -13.95
N LYS A 233 5.70 13.41 -13.76
CA LYS A 233 4.98 12.60 -14.75
C LYS A 233 3.49 12.86 -14.62
N SER A 234 2.90 13.46 -15.66
CA SER A 234 1.44 13.55 -15.79
C SER A 234 0.96 12.41 -16.70
N LEU A 235 -0.13 11.76 -16.32
CA LEU A 235 -0.79 10.76 -17.16
C LEU A 235 -1.38 11.37 -18.44
N ALA A 236 -1.65 12.68 -18.44
CA ALA A 236 -2.11 13.40 -19.62
C ALA A 236 -0.91 13.85 -20.47
N ARG A 237 -0.45 12.97 -21.38
CA ARG A 237 0.76 13.16 -22.21
C ARG A 237 0.82 14.49 -22.98
N ASP A 238 -0.34 15.03 -23.38
CA ASP A 238 -0.47 16.28 -24.12
C ASP A 238 -1.05 17.44 -23.28
N SER A 239 -1.26 17.25 -21.98
CA SER A 239 -1.81 18.26 -21.08
C SER A 239 -0.79 18.70 -20.03
N VAL A 240 -1.00 19.91 -19.53
CA VAL A 240 -0.31 20.41 -18.34
C VAL A 240 -1.08 20.02 -17.07
N GLN A 241 -2.34 19.61 -17.20
CA GLN A 241 -3.22 19.23 -16.08
C GLN A 241 -2.63 18.09 -15.25
N ALA A 242 -2.66 18.27 -13.93
CA ALA A 242 -2.24 17.26 -12.98
C ALA A 242 -3.28 16.14 -12.86
N ASP A 243 -2.82 14.90 -12.72
CA ASP A 243 -3.69 13.78 -12.32
C ASP A 243 -3.72 13.60 -10.80
N SER A 244 -4.68 12.84 -10.28
CA SER A 244 -4.89 12.64 -8.84
C SER A 244 -3.64 12.08 -8.15
N ASN A 245 -2.99 11.07 -8.73
CA ASN A 245 -1.80 10.46 -8.13
C ASN A 245 -0.58 11.38 -8.25
N GLN A 246 -0.52 12.23 -9.29
CA GLN A 246 0.50 13.25 -9.41
C GLN A 246 0.36 14.35 -8.34
N GLN A 247 -0.87 14.81 -8.08
CA GLN A 247 -1.19 15.73 -6.99
C GLN A 247 -0.82 15.09 -5.64
N TYR A 248 -1.24 13.85 -5.41
CA TYR A 248 -1.04 13.18 -4.13
C TYR A 248 0.43 12.85 -3.87
N ALA A 249 1.20 12.47 -4.89
CA ALA A 249 2.64 12.31 -4.75
C ALA A 249 3.35 13.62 -4.33
N ALA A 250 2.90 14.77 -4.83
CA ALA A 250 3.44 16.06 -4.40
C ALA A 250 3.05 16.39 -2.94
N GLU A 251 1.84 16.01 -2.54
CA GLU A 251 1.34 16.15 -1.17
C GLU A 251 2.13 15.27 -0.18
N ILE A 252 2.33 13.98 -0.48
CA ILE A 252 3.14 13.11 0.37
C ILE A 252 4.56 13.65 0.52
N ALA A 253 5.18 14.17 -0.54
CA ALA A 253 6.49 14.81 -0.42
C ALA A 253 6.46 16.04 0.53
N SER A 254 5.44 16.88 0.45
CA SER A 254 5.30 18.07 1.31
C SER A 254 5.08 17.67 2.78
N ILE A 255 4.21 16.68 3.03
CA ILE A 255 3.93 16.10 4.36
C ILE A 255 5.22 15.53 4.97
N LEU A 256 5.97 14.72 4.22
CA LEU A 256 7.22 14.12 4.70
C LEU A 256 8.28 15.17 5.04
N PHE A 257 8.43 16.20 4.22
CA PHE A 257 9.40 17.28 4.47
C PHE A 257 9.02 18.14 5.68
N GLN A 258 7.72 18.31 5.92
CA GLN A 258 7.22 19.00 7.11
C GLN A 258 7.39 18.16 8.38
N ALA A 259 7.11 16.85 8.29
CA ALA A 259 7.12 15.94 9.42
C ALA A 259 8.54 15.63 9.92
N SER A 260 9.50 15.44 9.01
CA SER A 260 10.88 15.12 9.37
C SER A 260 11.91 16.06 8.72
N PRO A 261 12.60 16.89 9.53
CA PRO A 261 13.76 17.65 9.06
C PRO A 261 14.89 16.76 8.54
N GLU A 262 14.97 15.50 8.96
CA GLU A 262 15.98 14.56 8.46
C GLU A 262 15.68 14.13 7.03
N ILE A 263 14.43 13.74 6.73
CA ILE A 263 13.99 13.44 5.37
C ILE A 263 14.21 14.64 4.44
N CYS A 264 13.88 15.85 4.91
CA CYS A 264 14.09 17.09 4.14
C CYS A 264 15.58 17.33 3.81
N ARG A 265 16.50 17.00 4.73
CA ARG A 265 17.96 17.14 4.48
C ARG A 265 18.50 16.10 3.50
N GLN A 266 18.03 14.86 3.57
CA GLN A 266 18.53 13.76 2.73
C GLN A 266 18.25 13.96 1.22
N THR A 267 17.24 14.75 0.87
CA THR A 267 16.69 14.87 -0.50
C THR A 267 17.17 16.08 -1.30
N GLY A 268 17.78 17.06 -0.64
CA GLY A 268 17.74 18.46 -1.08
C GLY A 268 18.16 18.73 -2.53
N SER A 269 19.24 18.10 -3.02
CA SER A 269 19.75 18.41 -4.36
C SER A 269 18.89 17.87 -5.49
N SER A 270 18.40 16.63 -5.40
CA SER A 270 17.66 16.00 -6.51
C SER A 270 16.19 16.44 -6.57
N PHE A 271 15.59 16.79 -5.43
CA PHE A 271 14.22 17.27 -5.39
C PHE A 271 14.09 18.73 -5.82
N MET A 272 15.04 19.61 -5.46
CA MET A 272 14.98 21.02 -5.81
C MET A 272 14.83 21.23 -7.32
N ASP A 273 15.66 20.57 -8.13
CA ASP A 273 15.60 20.66 -9.59
C ASP A 273 14.26 20.16 -10.15
N ALA A 274 13.82 18.97 -9.72
CA ALA A 274 12.56 18.38 -10.17
C ALA A 274 11.35 19.30 -9.86
N LEU A 275 11.28 19.84 -8.64
CA LEU A 275 10.21 20.74 -8.21
C LEU A 275 10.22 22.06 -8.98
N LEU A 276 11.40 22.65 -9.20
CA LEU A 276 11.55 23.88 -9.99
C LEU A 276 11.16 23.67 -11.46
N GLN A 277 11.52 22.53 -12.05
CA GLN A 277 11.11 22.17 -13.41
C GLN A 277 9.59 22.01 -13.52
N CYS A 278 8.94 21.34 -12.54
CA CYS A 278 7.49 21.26 -12.47
C CYS A 278 6.85 22.66 -12.40
N LEU A 279 7.32 23.52 -11.49
CA LEU A 279 6.80 24.88 -11.37
C LEU A 279 7.04 25.71 -12.63
N ALA A 280 8.18 25.52 -13.30
CA ALA A 280 8.51 26.19 -14.56
C ALA A 280 7.59 25.77 -15.72
N LYS A 281 7.17 24.49 -15.77
CA LYS A 281 6.19 23.98 -16.75
C LYS A 281 4.85 24.72 -16.62
N HIS A 282 4.42 24.98 -15.39
CA HIS A 282 3.13 25.61 -15.09
C HIS A 282 3.18 27.15 -15.08
N ARG A 283 4.35 27.77 -15.27
CA ARG A 283 4.52 29.23 -15.11
C ARG A 283 3.57 30.10 -15.92
N LYS A 284 3.12 29.67 -17.10
CA LYS A 284 2.22 30.44 -17.98
C LYS A 284 0.76 29.96 -17.94
N HIS A 285 0.52 28.89 -17.18
CA HIS A 285 -0.74 28.20 -17.13
C HIS A 285 -1.51 28.63 -15.88
N THR A 286 -2.81 28.79 -16.02
CA THR A 286 -3.69 29.06 -14.89
C THR A 286 -4.33 27.72 -14.52
N PRO A 287 -4.24 27.29 -13.25
CA PRO A 287 -4.89 26.07 -12.80
C PRO A 287 -6.35 26.01 -13.21
N VAL A 288 -6.76 24.87 -13.78
CA VAL A 288 -8.12 24.70 -14.31
C VAL A 288 -9.09 24.10 -13.30
N ASP A 289 -8.58 23.40 -12.29
CA ASP A 289 -9.32 22.74 -11.23
C ASP A 289 -8.56 22.79 -9.89
N ASP A 290 -9.20 22.29 -8.83
CA ASP A 290 -8.64 22.27 -7.49
C ASP A 290 -7.44 21.32 -7.39
N ILE A 291 -7.46 20.21 -8.14
CA ILE A 291 -6.35 19.22 -8.18
C ILE A 291 -5.06 19.88 -8.67
N GLU A 292 -5.12 20.61 -9.78
CA GLU A 292 -3.96 21.32 -10.33
C GLU A 292 -3.49 22.44 -9.40
N MET A 293 -4.41 23.13 -8.71
CA MET A 293 -4.05 24.15 -7.74
C MET A 293 -3.32 23.54 -6.54
N GLU A 294 -3.85 22.48 -5.93
CA GLU A 294 -3.24 21.75 -4.82
C GLU A 294 -1.87 21.18 -5.19
N TYR A 295 -1.74 20.60 -6.39
CA TYR A 295 -0.46 20.12 -6.90
C TYR A 295 0.61 21.23 -6.90
N LEU A 296 0.27 22.43 -7.38
CA LEU A 296 1.19 23.57 -7.37
C LEU A 296 1.49 24.10 -5.97
N GLU A 297 0.49 24.12 -5.08
CA GLU A 297 0.70 24.50 -3.68
C GLU A 297 1.63 23.51 -2.98
N ASN A 298 1.44 22.21 -3.18
CA ASN A 298 2.29 21.16 -2.61
C ASN A 298 3.74 21.20 -3.13
N ILE A 299 3.94 21.51 -4.43
CA ILE A 299 5.28 21.78 -4.97
C ILE A 299 5.91 22.98 -4.27
N VAL A 300 5.16 24.07 -4.13
CA VAL A 300 5.66 25.30 -3.50
C VAL A 300 6.00 25.05 -2.04
N ASP A 301 5.19 24.28 -1.33
CA ASP A 301 5.38 23.98 0.09
C ASP A 301 6.60 23.11 0.30
N SER A 302 6.81 22.13 -0.58
CA SER A 302 8.03 21.35 -0.64
C SER A 302 9.27 22.23 -0.87
N ILE A 303 9.22 23.16 -1.83
CA ILE A 303 10.31 24.12 -2.07
C ILE A 303 10.55 24.98 -0.83
N CYS A 304 9.49 25.45 -0.17
CA CYS A 304 9.58 26.27 1.05
C CYS A 304 10.28 25.53 2.18
N MET A 305 9.99 24.23 2.37
CA MET A 305 10.67 23.39 3.35
C MET A 305 12.16 23.23 3.01
N LEU A 306 12.50 23.02 1.74
CA LEU A 306 13.90 22.88 1.32
C LEU A 306 14.70 24.17 1.53
N VAL A 307 14.16 25.33 1.11
CA VAL A 307 14.84 26.63 1.25
C VAL A 307 14.86 27.16 2.69
N ALA A 308 14.28 26.46 3.65
CA ALA A 308 14.44 26.78 5.07
C ALA A 308 15.88 26.54 5.57
N THR A 309 16.67 25.73 4.85
CA THR A 309 18.07 25.42 5.20
C THR A 309 19.07 26.23 4.37
N PRO A 310 20.27 26.54 4.90
CA PRO A 310 21.33 27.20 4.12
C PRO A 310 21.71 26.43 2.85
N GLU A 311 21.78 25.10 2.93
CA GLU A 311 22.10 24.20 1.82
C GLU A 311 21.01 24.26 0.75
N GLY A 312 19.73 24.19 1.15
CA GLY A 312 18.61 24.29 0.22
C GLY A 312 18.50 25.66 -0.45
N LYS A 313 18.86 26.75 0.24
CA LYS A 313 18.96 28.09 -0.38
C LYS A 313 20.04 28.13 -1.46
N GLN A 314 21.18 27.51 -1.22
CA GLN A 314 22.24 27.44 -2.21
C GLN A 314 21.79 26.65 -3.43
N LEU A 315 21.17 25.48 -3.22
CA LEU A 315 20.60 24.66 -4.30
C LEU A 315 19.55 25.42 -5.10
N PHE A 316 18.67 26.17 -4.43
CA PHE A 316 17.66 26.99 -5.09
C PHE A 316 18.28 28.04 -6.02
N ILE A 317 19.40 28.65 -5.63
CA ILE A 317 20.16 29.58 -6.48
C ILE A 317 20.83 28.84 -7.63
N ASP A 318 21.48 27.71 -7.35
CA ASP A 318 22.22 26.92 -8.33
C ASP A 318 21.32 26.37 -9.46
N HIS A 319 20.05 26.10 -9.15
CA HIS A 319 19.03 25.64 -10.10
C HIS A 319 18.17 26.77 -10.71
N GLU A 320 18.67 28.02 -10.72
CA GLU A 320 18.00 29.19 -11.32
C GLU A 320 16.59 29.47 -10.73
N GLY A 321 16.37 29.12 -9.47
CA GLY A 321 15.09 29.31 -8.79
C GLY A 321 14.71 30.79 -8.68
N VAL A 322 15.70 31.68 -8.46
CA VAL A 322 15.47 33.14 -8.38
C VAL A 322 14.96 33.69 -9.70
N GLU A 323 15.55 33.26 -10.82
CA GLU A 323 15.14 33.61 -12.18
C GLU A 323 13.70 33.14 -12.46
N LEU A 324 13.36 31.92 -12.04
CA LEU A 324 12.01 31.39 -12.17
C LEU A 324 10.99 32.25 -11.39
N LEU A 325 11.30 32.66 -10.15
CA LEU A 325 10.43 33.54 -9.37
C LEU A 325 10.20 34.89 -10.06
N VAL A 326 11.24 35.47 -10.66
CA VAL A 326 11.11 36.72 -11.45
C VAL A 326 10.19 36.52 -12.67
N LEU A 327 10.20 35.34 -13.30
CA LEU A 327 9.29 35.02 -14.39
C LEU A 327 7.85 34.82 -13.90
N LEU A 328 7.65 34.17 -12.76
CA LEU A 328 6.33 33.94 -12.13
C LEU A 328 5.68 35.25 -11.68
N GLN A 329 6.47 36.20 -11.17
CA GLN A 329 6.00 37.53 -10.80
C GLN A 329 5.39 38.33 -11.96
N LYS A 330 5.77 38.00 -13.20
CA LYS A 330 5.25 38.64 -14.42
C LYS A 330 3.91 38.06 -14.88
N GLN A 331 3.40 37.02 -14.23
CA GLN A 331 2.21 36.26 -14.64
C GLN A 331 0.94 36.77 -13.93
N HIS A 332 -0.22 36.15 -14.19
CA HIS A 332 -1.48 36.47 -13.50
C HIS A 332 -1.48 35.98 -12.04
N GLN A 333 -2.58 36.19 -11.29
CA GLN A 333 -2.64 36.15 -9.82
C GLN A 333 -1.94 34.95 -9.15
N VAL A 334 -2.13 33.73 -9.65
CA VAL A 334 -1.64 32.50 -8.99
C VAL A 334 -0.11 32.45 -8.95
N GLY A 335 0.56 32.54 -10.10
CA GLY A 335 2.04 32.51 -10.15
C GLY A 335 2.70 33.61 -9.30
N ARG A 336 2.05 34.78 -9.19
CA ARG A 336 2.49 35.86 -8.29
C ARG A 336 2.39 35.48 -6.81
N LEU A 337 1.30 34.85 -6.38
CA LEU A 337 1.10 34.44 -4.99
C LEU A 337 2.08 33.34 -4.59
N LEU A 338 2.20 32.30 -5.43
CA LEU A 338 3.11 31.18 -5.20
C LEU A 338 4.57 31.64 -5.08
N SER A 339 5.01 32.55 -5.96
CA SER A 339 6.38 33.07 -5.90
C SER A 339 6.64 33.97 -4.69
N ILE A 340 5.64 34.71 -4.17
CA ILE A 340 5.80 35.47 -2.92
C ILE A 340 6.01 34.52 -1.74
N LYS A 341 5.28 33.41 -1.68
CA LYS A 341 5.42 32.40 -0.61
C LYS A 341 6.85 31.85 -0.54
N ILE A 342 7.43 31.51 -1.70
CA ILE A 342 8.82 31.02 -1.79
C ILE A 342 9.81 32.13 -1.38
N LEU A 343 9.63 33.36 -1.87
CA LEU A 343 10.51 34.48 -1.53
C LEU A 343 10.55 34.75 -0.02
N ASP A 344 9.39 34.69 0.65
CA ASP A 344 9.29 34.91 2.09
C ASP A 344 10.10 33.88 2.88
N HIS A 345 10.00 32.60 2.50
CA HIS A 345 10.78 31.53 3.14
C HIS A 345 12.28 31.62 2.80
N ALA A 346 12.64 31.87 1.54
CA ALA A 346 14.03 31.96 1.12
C ALA A 346 14.78 33.13 1.77
N LEU A 347 14.09 34.27 2.00
CA LEU A 347 14.65 35.47 2.62
C LEU A 347 14.58 35.48 4.14
N SER A 348 13.74 34.62 4.73
CA SER A 348 13.69 34.46 6.19
C SER A 348 15.01 33.89 6.72
N PRO A 349 15.57 34.42 7.82
CA PRO A 349 16.76 33.83 8.44
C PRO A 349 16.48 32.37 8.86
N PRO A 350 17.47 31.48 8.77
CA PRO A 350 17.33 30.07 9.14
C PRO A 350 17.05 29.87 10.63
#